data_AF-C4V4X2-F1
#
_entry.id   AF-C4V4X2-F1
#
_cell.length_a   1.000
_cell.length_b   1.000
_cell.length_c   1.000
_cell.angle_alpha   90.00
_cell.angle_beta   90.00
_cell.angle_gamma   90.00
#
_symmetry.space_group_name_H-M   'P 1'
#
loop_
_entity.id
_entity.type
_entity.pdbx_description
1 polymer ?
#
loop_
_entity_poly.entity_id
_entity_poly.type
_entity_poly.pdbx_seq_one_letter_code
_entity_poly.pdbx_strand_id
1 'polypeptide(L)'
;MCKWGRILPFLHDDSIMERRADMTGKVKWFSADKGYGFISREDGDDVFVHFSSIQGEGYKTLSEGQEVEFDIVEGARGPQADNVVKKE
;
A
#
# COMPACT_ATOMS: atom_id res chain seq x y z
N MET A 1 -19.19 51.05 4.83
CA MET A 1 -18.12 51.25 5.84
C MET A 1 -17.38 49.94 6.06
N CYS A 2 -16.05 50.03 6.02
CA CYS A 2 -15.05 48.96 5.99
C CYS A 2 -14.75 48.35 7.38
N LYS A 3 -14.17 47.15 7.41
CA LYS A 3 -13.03 46.68 8.26
C LYS A 3 -12.63 45.26 7.80
N TRP A 4 -11.61 45.08 6.95
CA TRP A 4 -10.17 44.91 7.27
C TRP A 4 -9.80 43.57 7.94
N GLY A 5 -9.02 42.75 7.23
CA GLY A 5 -7.72 42.26 7.73
C GLY A 5 -7.63 40.94 8.52
N ARG A 6 -7.26 39.86 7.81
CA ARG A 6 -6.27 38.80 8.20
C ARG A 6 -6.17 37.83 7.02
N ILE A 7 -5.10 37.72 6.22
CA ILE A 7 -3.69 37.39 6.49
C ILE A 7 -3.54 36.05 7.25
N LEU A 8 -3.23 35.01 6.44
CA LEU A 8 -2.75 33.61 6.61
C LEU A 8 -2.61 32.97 8.02
N PRO A 9 -2.84 31.63 8.11
CA PRO A 9 -1.80 30.63 7.78
C PRO A 9 -2.31 29.70 6.65
N PHE A 10 -1.56 29.31 5.61
CA PHE A 10 -0.29 28.55 5.64
C PHE A 10 -0.33 27.39 6.64
N LEU A 11 -1.36 26.54 6.55
CA LEU A 11 -1.28 25.12 6.92
C LEU A 11 -0.98 24.41 5.59
N HIS A 12 0.20 23.82 5.30
CA HIS A 12 0.83 22.68 6.01
C HIS A 12 -0.19 21.89 6.83
N ASP A 13 -1.21 21.39 6.14
CA ASP A 13 -2.02 20.31 6.65
C ASP A 13 -1.20 19.01 6.50
N ASP A 14 -0.27 18.84 7.44
CA ASP A 14 0.56 17.66 7.69
C ASP A 14 -0.29 16.48 8.23
N SER A 15 -1.50 16.29 7.70
CA SER A 15 -2.39 15.18 8.08
C SER A 15 -2.01 13.85 7.40
N ILE A 16 -0.78 13.72 6.90
CA ILE A 16 -0.16 12.50 6.35
C ILE A 16 0.19 11.51 7.48
N MET A 17 -0.45 11.52 8.67
CA MET A 17 0.01 10.68 9.79
C MET A 17 -1.06 10.16 10.76
N GLU A 18 -2.27 9.81 10.30
CA GLU A 18 -3.11 8.88 11.08
C GLU A 18 -2.94 7.43 10.56
N ARG A 19 -1.72 6.91 10.81
CA ARG A 19 -1.33 5.50 10.97
C ARG A 19 -2.32 4.47 10.41
N ARG A 20 -2.28 4.24 9.10
CA ARG A 20 -2.69 2.93 8.57
C ARG A 20 -1.57 1.94 8.88
N ALA A 21 -1.95 0.70 9.12
CA ALA A 21 -0.99 -0.34 9.49
C ALA A 21 -0.27 -0.80 8.24
N ASP A 22 0.67 0.01 7.78
CA ASP A 22 1.57 -0.28 6.68
C ASP A 22 2.46 -1.47 7.08
N MET A 23 2.06 -2.69 6.69
CA MET A 23 2.87 -3.89 6.85
C MET A 23 3.83 -3.98 5.67
N THR A 24 5.12 -4.18 5.97
CA THR A 24 6.14 -4.36 4.94
C THR A 24 6.42 -5.84 4.71
N GLY A 25 6.71 -6.20 3.47
CA GLY A 25 7.13 -7.56 3.12
C GLY A 25 7.87 -7.60 1.79
N LYS A 26 8.37 -8.79 1.46
CA LYS A 26 9.10 -9.05 0.23
C LYS A 26 8.30 -9.94 -0.68
N VAL A 27 8.20 -9.57 -1.94
CA VAL A 27 7.43 -10.34 -2.93
C VAL A 27 8.13 -11.67 -3.16
N LYS A 28 7.45 -12.78 -2.83
CA LYS A 28 8.00 -14.13 -3.03
C LYS A 28 7.98 -14.49 -4.52
N TRP A 29 6.86 -14.19 -5.17
CA TRP A 29 6.67 -14.32 -6.61
C TRP A 29 5.38 -13.62 -7.01
N PHE A 30 5.33 -13.10 -8.23
CA PHE A 30 4.16 -12.46 -8.80
C PHE A 30 4.03 -12.80 -10.27
N SER A 31 2.85 -13.24 -10.70
CA SER A 31 2.57 -13.52 -12.11
C SER A 31 1.72 -12.42 -12.71
N ALA A 32 2.33 -11.55 -13.52
CA ALA A 32 1.63 -10.47 -14.22
C ALA A 32 0.60 -11.00 -15.24
N ASP A 33 0.86 -12.17 -15.84
CA ASP A 33 -0.05 -12.83 -16.78
C ASP A 33 -1.33 -13.32 -16.09
N LYS A 34 -1.18 -13.86 -14.88
CA LYS A 34 -2.29 -14.38 -14.09
C LYS A 34 -2.95 -13.34 -13.19
N GLY A 35 -2.25 -12.25 -12.88
CA GLY A 35 -2.73 -11.15 -12.05
C GLY A 35 -2.73 -11.43 -10.54
N TYR A 36 -1.95 -12.41 -10.06
CA TYR A 36 -1.84 -12.69 -8.63
C TYR A 36 -0.44 -13.15 -8.25
N GLY A 37 -0.15 -13.12 -6.95
CA GLY A 37 1.13 -13.53 -6.39
C GLY A 37 1.06 -13.74 -4.88
N PHE A 38 2.23 -13.92 -4.29
CA PHE A 38 2.39 -14.08 -2.85
C PHE A 38 3.51 -13.19 -2.33
N ILE A 39 3.29 -12.60 -1.17
CA ILE A 39 4.25 -11.76 -0.46
C ILE A 39 4.66 -12.51 0.80
N SER A 40 5.98 -12.66 0.98
CA SER A 40 6.57 -13.21 2.19
C SER A 40 6.87 -12.06 3.14
N ARG A 41 6.31 -12.12 4.34
CA ARG A 41 6.68 -11.23 5.45
C ARG A 41 7.70 -11.94 6.33
N GLU A 42 8.53 -11.18 7.04
CA GLU A 42 9.46 -11.76 8.01
C GLU A 42 8.74 -12.37 9.22
N ASP A 43 7.51 -11.90 9.49
CA ASP A 43 6.70 -12.25 10.65
C ASP A 43 5.74 -13.45 10.45
N GLY A 44 5.96 -14.30 9.43
CA GLY A 44 5.21 -15.56 9.29
C GLY A 44 4.54 -15.77 7.93
N ASP A 45 3.22 -16.00 7.93
CA ASP A 45 2.49 -16.56 6.78
C ASP A 45 2.61 -15.78 5.47
N ASP A 46 2.63 -16.51 4.36
CA ASP A 46 2.55 -15.93 3.02
C ASP A 46 1.21 -15.22 2.83
N VAL A 47 1.26 -13.98 2.37
CA VAL A 47 0.08 -13.13 2.15
C VAL A 47 -0.28 -13.17 0.67
N PHE A 48 -1.54 -13.50 0.38
CA PHE A 48 -2.04 -13.53 -0.99
C PHE A 48 -2.24 -12.12 -1.53
N VAL A 49 -1.69 -11.81 -2.71
CA VAL A 49 -1.86 -10.50 -3.37
C VAL A 49 -2.52 -10.66 -4.73
N HIS A 50 -3.48 -9.78 -5.02
CA HIS A 50 -4.15 -9.69 -6.32
C HIS A 50 -3.79 -8.36 -7.01
N PHE A 51 -3.73 -8.36 -8.35
CA PHE A 51 -3.38 -7.16 -9.12
C PHE A 51 -4.32 -5.98 -8.82
N SER A 52 -5.57 -6.26 -8.47
CA SER A 52 -6.57 -5.23 -8.12
C SER A 52 -6.20 -4.45 -6.86
N SER A 53 -5.49 -5.08 -5.92
CA SER A 53 -5.09 -4.47 -4.65
C SER A 53 -3.82 -3.63 -4.77
N ILE A 54 -3.10 -3.71 -5.89
CA ILE A 54 -1.86 -2.96 -6.12
C ILE A 54 -2.19 -1.52 -6.47
N GLN A 55 -1.63 -0.58 -5.70
CA GLN A 55 -1.70 0.85 -5.93
C GLN A 55 -0.63 1.25 -6.95
N GLY A 56 -1.03 2.04 -7.94
CA GLY A 56 -0.15 2.51 -9.01
C GLY A 56 -0.89 2.77 -10.32
N GLU A 57 -0.40 3.76 -11.05
CA GLU A 57 -0.89 4.10 -12.40
C GLU A 57 -0.12 3.26 -13.43
N GLY A 58 -0.84 2.46 -14.24
CA GLY A 58 -0.25 1.63 -15.31
C GLY A 58 -0.19 0.13 -14.99
N TYR A 59 0.93 -0.51 -15.34
CA TYR A 59 1.11 -1.96 -15.18
C TYR A 59 1.34 -2.33 -13.72
N LYS A 60 0.31 -2.94 -13.12
CA LYS A 60 0.29 -3.41 -11.73
C LYS A 60 1.07 -4.70 -11.58
N THR A 61 2.38 -4.63 -11.76
CA THR A 61 3.31 -5.74 -11.60
C THR A 61 4.26 -5.52 -10.43
N LEU A 62 4.65 -6.62 -9.80
CA LEU A 62 5.63 -6.68 -8.71
C LEU A 62 6.83 -7.52 -9.16
N SER A 63 8.03 -7.12 -8.73
CA SER A 63 9.25 -7.90 -8.97
C SER A 63 9.51 -8.85 -7.80
N GLU A 64 10.03 -10.04 -8.09
CA GLU A 64 10.47 -10.96 -7.03
C GLU A 64 11.58 -10.32 -6.17
N GLY A 65 11.48 -10.49 -4.86
CA GLY A 65 12.40 -9.89 -3.88
C GLY A 65 12.20 -8.40 -3.63
N GLN A 66 11.27 -7.75 -4.35
CA GLN A 66 10.98 -6.34 -4.14
C GLN A 66 10.28 -6.11 -2.81
N GLU A 67 10.64 -5.02 -2.14
CA GLU A 67 10.00 -4.59 -0.92
C GLU A 67 8.72 -3.82 -1.24
N VAL A 68 7.64 -4.22 -0.58
CA VAL A 68 6.31 -3.66 -0.77
C VAL A 68 5.67 -3.41 0.57
N GLU A 69 4.82 -2.40 0.60
CA GLU A 69 4.04 -1.98 1.75
C GLU A 69 2.58 -2.29 1.47
N PHE A 70 1.88 -2.93 2.38
CA PHE A 70 0.51 -3.40 2.19
C PHE A 70 -0.20 -3.53 3.53
N ASP A 71 -1.52 -3.53 3.50
CA ASP A 71 -2.34 -3.90 4.65
C ASP A 71 -2.68 -5.40 4.59
N ILE A 72 -2.59 -6.10 5.72
CA ILE A 72 -3.04 -7.49 5.82
C ILE A 72 -4.49 -7.48 6.29
N VAL A 73 -5.38 -8.03 5.46
CA VAL A 73 -6.79 -8.19 5.81
C VAL A 73 -7.16 -9.67 5.83
N GLU A 74 -7.97 -10.08 6.80
CA GLU A 74 -8.48 -11.46 6.87
C GLU A 74 -9.59 -11.65 5.83
N GLY A 75 -9.31 -12.46 4.81
CA GLY A 75 -10.27 -12.83 3.78
C GLY A 75 -10.91 -14.20 4.01
N ALA A 76 -11.90 -14.53 3.17
CA ALA A 76 -12.58 -15.83 3.19
C ALA A 76 -11.65 -17.03 2.90
N ARG A 77 -10.44 -16.78 2.39
CA ARG A 77 -9.43 -17.80 2.04
C ARG A 77 -8.11 -17.64 2.80
N GLY A 78 -8.11 -16.87 3.89
CA GLY A 78 -6.91 -16.55 4.67
C GLY A 78 -6.44 -15.10 4.50
N PRO A 79 -5.22 -14.78 4.98
CA PRO A 79 -4.66 -13.43 4.92
C PRO A 79 -4.41 -12.99 3.47
N GLN A 80 -4.96 -11.84 3.10
CA GLN A 80 -4.76 -11.21 1.79
C GLN A 80 -4.21 -9.79 1.95
N ALA A 81 -3.46 -9.33 0.96
CA ALA A 81 -2.87 -8.01 0.91
C ALA A 81 -3.84 -7.02 0.26
N ASP A 82 -4.09 -5.90 0.94
CA ASP A 82 -4.84 -4.75 0.47
C ASP A 82 -3.94 -3.52 0.36
N ASN A 83 -4.30 -2.55 -0.48
CA ASN A 83 -3.54 -1.30 -0.68
C ASN A 83 -2.03 -1.48 -0.89
N VAL A 84 -1.63 -2.40 -1.77
CA VAL A 84 -0.21 -2.73 -1.97
C VAL A 84 0.51 -1.62 -2.71
N VAL A 85 1.44 -0.95 -2.04
CA VAL A 85 2.31 0.09 -2.57
C VAL A 85 3.73 -0.46 -2.76
N LYS A 86 4.35 -0.14 -3.88
CA LYS A 86 5.75 -0.49 -4.15
C LYS A 86 6.66 0.52 -3.45
N LYS A 87 7.61 0.03 -2.62
CA LYS A 87 8.75 0.86 -2.21
C LYS A 87 9.73 0.87 -3.41
N GLU A 88 10.16 2.06 -3.82
CA GLU A 88 11.20 2.26 -4.83
C GLU A 88 12.60 2.20 -4.20
#